data_AF-A0A938LUY8-F1
#
_entry.id   AF-A0A938LUY8-F1
#
_cell.length_a   1.000
_cell.length_b   1.000
_cell.length_c   1.000
_cell.angle_alpha   90.00
_cell.angle_beta   90.00
_cell.angle_gamma   90.00
#
_symmetry.space_group_name_H-M   'P 1'
#
loop_
_entity.id
_entity.type
_entity.pdbx_description
1 polymer ?
#
loop_
_entity_poly.entity_id
_entity_poly.type
_entity_poly.pdbx_seq_one_letter_code
_entity_poly.pdbx_strand_id
1 'polypeptide(L)'
;MKNHSVLIVALAMFGLGTMFGPRPAVAAGADEWGALFNGKDLAGWDGDPRLWSVKDGVIHGETTPENPTKGNTFLVYRGGEFDDFELNLKFRLLSGN
;
A
#
# COMPACT_ATOMS: atom_id res chain seq x y z
N MET A 1 -24.28 47.82 -41.04
CA MET A 1 -25.39 46.84 -40.97
C MET A 1 -25.35 46.20 -39.59
N LYS A 2 -26.44 46.31 -38.84
CA LYS A 2 -26.60 45.80 -37.46
C LYS A 2 -27.35 44.48 -37.53
N ASN A 3 -26.88 43.45 -36.82
CA ASN A 3 -27.61 42.25 -36.39
C ASN A 3 -26.65 41.31 -35.64
N HIS A 4 -26.93 40.65 -34.52
CA HIS A 4 -27.85 40.82 -33.41
C HIS A 4 -27.20 40.08 -32.22
N SER A 5 -27.23 40.68 -31.03
CA SER A 5 -26.92 40.03 -29.76
C SER A 5 -27.89 38.87 -29.48
N VAL A 6 -27.40 37.73 -28.98
CA VAL A 6 -28.12 36.92 -27.99
C VAL A 6 -27.11 36.36 -26.98
N LEU A 7 -27.28 36.83 -25.75
CA LEU A 7 -26.64 36.39 -24.52
C LEU A 7 -27.50 35.25 -23.95
N ILE A 8 -26.93 34.08 -23.67
CA ILE A 8 -27.56 33.09 -22.77
C ILE A 8 -26.65 32.94 -21.56
N VAL A 9 -27.03 33.68 -20.51
CA VAL A 9 -26.63 33.38 -19.13
C VAL A 9 -27.59 32.32 -18.64
N ALA A 10 -27.06 31.17 -18.22
CA ALA A 10 -27.78 30.22 -17.39
C ALA A 10 -26.90 29.89 -16.18
N LEU A 11 -26.95 30.75 -15.17
CA LEU A 11 -26.52 30.44 -13.82
C LEU A 11 -27.70 29.76 -13.11
N ALA A 12 -27.56 28.49 -12.77
CA ALA A 12 -28.44 27.81 -11.83
C ALA A 12 -27.58 27.30 -10.66
N MET A 13 -27.52 28.10 -9.60
CA MET A 13 -27.20 27.59 -8.26
C MET A 13 -28.51 27.14 -7.61
N PHE A 14 -28.61 25.87 -7.21
CA PHE A 14 -29.13 25.40 -5.90
C PHE A 14 -29.26 23.87 -5.92
N GLY A 15 -28.65 23.19 -4.95
CA GLY A 15 -28.79 21.74 -4.79
C GLY A 15 -27.88 21.11 -3.73
N LEU A 16 -27.78 21.70 -2.53
CA LEU A 16 -27.30 20.99 -1.35
C LEU A 16 -28.42 20.05 -0.88
N GLY A 17 -28.22 18.73 -1.01
CA GLY A 17 -29.16 17.75 -0.45
C GLY A 17 -28.85 16.30 -0.80
N THR A 18 -28.49 15.53 0.23
CA THR A 18 -28.39 14.04 0.30
C THR A 18 -27.06 13.36 -0.11
N MET A 19 -25.98 13.65 0.63
CA MET A 19 -24.75 12.83 0.68
C MET A 19 -24.90 11.55 1.54
N PHE A 20 -26.05 10.87 1.55
CA PHE A 20 -26.23 9.61 2.32
C PHE A 20 -27.21 8.63 1.62
N GLY A 21 -26.98 8.36 0.34
CA GLY A 21 -27.46 7.12 -0.27
C GLY A 21 -26.48 5.97 0.04
N PRO A 22 -26.92 4.70 0.10
CA PRO A 22 -25.98 3.59 0.23
C PRO A 22 -25.01 3.66 -0.96
N ARG A 23 -23.72 3.94 -0.68
CA ARG A 23 -22.68 3.78 -1.68
C ARG A 23 -22.78 2.34 -2.16
N PRO A 24 -22.91 2.07 -3.47
CA PRO A 24 -22.71 0.72 -3.95
C PRO A 24 -21.35 0.28 -3.42
N ALA A 25 -21.33 -0.81 -2.66
CA ALA A 25 -20.08 -1.45 -2.30
C ALA A 25 -19.41 -1.77 -3.63
N VAL A 26 -18.33 -1.05 -3.94
CA VAL A 26 -17.46 -1.42 -5.04
C VAL A 26 -16.98 -2.81 -4.63
N ALA A 27 -17.53 -3.85 -5.26
CA ALA A 27 -16.98 -5.18 -5.14
C ALA A 27 -15.54 -5.03 -5.60
N ALA A 28 -14.59 -5.13 -4.66
CA ALA A 28 -13.19 -5.17 -4.97
C ALA A 28 -13.00 -6.32 -5.94
N GLY A 29 -12.80 -5.99 -7.22
CA GLY A 29 -12.41 -6.97 -8.21
C GLY A 29 -11.12 -7.62 -7.72
N ALA A 30 -10.95 -8.91 -7.98
CA ALA A 30 -9.77 -9.68 -7.59
C ALA A 30 -8.46 -9.24 -8.31
N ASP A 31 -8.44 -8.07 -8.95
CA ASP A 31 -7.37 -7.51 -9.75
C ASP A 31 -7.29 -6.03 -9.33
N GLU A 32 -6.38 -5.56 -8.47
CA GLU A 32 -4.94 -5.43 -8.68
C GLU A 32 -4.20 -5.43 -7.31
N TRP A 33 -3.61 -6.56 -6.91
CA TRP A 33 -2.72 -6.57 -5.73
C TRP A 33 -1.40 -5.86 -6.06
N GLY A 34 -1.03 -4.84 -5.28
CA GLY A 34 0.28 -4.19 -5.38
C GLY A 34 1.38 -5.04 -4.75
N ALA A 35 2.39 -5.45 -5.53
CA ALA A 35 3.52 -6.20 -5.00
C ALA A 35 4.48 -5.28 -4.21
N LEU A 36 4.64 -5.53 -2.91
CA LEU A 36 5.61 -4.81 -2.05
C LEU A 36 7.04 -5.33 -2.16
N PHE A 37 7.21 -6.58 -2.62
CA PHE A 37 8.51 -7.22 -2.74
C PHE A 37 8.76 -7.65 -4.19
N ASN A 38 9.94 -7.29 -4.70
CA ASN A 38 10.31 -7.51 -6.09
C ASN A 38 10.90 -8.91 -6.36
N GLY A 39 11.01 -9.77 -5.35
CA GLY A 39 11.55 -11.13 -5.47
C GLY A 39 13.07 -11.22 -5.55
N LYS A 40 13.80 -10.10 -5.47
CA LYS A 40 15.24 -10.02 -5.76
C LYS A 40 16.04 -9.40 -4.64
N ASP A 41 15.57 -8.27 -4.10
CA ASP A 41 16.30 -7.48 -3.12
C ASP A 41 15.35 -6.74 -2.17
N LEU A 42 15.94 -6.03 -1.21
CA LEU A 42 15.23 -5.24 -0.21
C LEU A 42 15.01 -3.79 -0.65
N ALA A 43 14.93 -3.50 -1.96
CA ALA A 43 14.62 -2.15 -2.43
C ALA A 43 13.27 -1.68 -1.85
N GLY A 44 13.27 -0.50 -1.23
CA GLY A 44 12.11 0.03 -0.54
C GLY A 44 11.88 -0.55 0.86
N TRP A 45 12.78 -1.38 1.39
CA TRP A 45 12.73 -1.90 2.76
C TRP A 45 13.91 -1.39 3.59
N ASP A 46 13.67 -1.19 4.88
CA ASP A 46 14.61 -0.65 5.86
C ASP A 46 14.65 -1.57 7.09
N GLY A 47 15.85 -1.99 7.47
CA GLY A 47 16.08 -2.94 8.56
C GLY A 47 17.57 -3.22 8.75
N ASP A 48 17.93 -3.91 9.83
CA ASP A 48 19.34 -4.24 10.09
C ASP A 48 19.87 -5.23 9.04
N PRO A 49 20.83 -4.83 8.18
CA PRO A 49 21.33 -5.68 7.09
C PRO A 49 22.12 -6.91 7.59
N ARG A 50 22.45 -6.96 8.89
CA ARG A 50 23.04 -8.16 9.50
C ARG A 50 22.00 -9.26 9.71
N LEU A 51 20.73 -8.90 9.83
CA LEU A 51 19.64 -9.82 10.18
C LEU A 51 18.70 -10.09 9.01
N TRP A 52 18.56 -9.13 8.09
CA TRP A 52 17.64 -9.19 6.97
C TRP A 52 18.36 -9.31 5.64
N SER A 53 17.94 -10.26 4.82
CA SER A 53 18.49 -10.52 3.49
C SER A 53 17.40 -11.08 2.56
N VAL A 54 17.73 -11.28 1.28
CA VAL A 54 16.92 -12.08 0.36
C VAL A 54 17.67 -13.39 0.09
N LYS A 55 17.01 -14.52 0.34
CA LYS A 55 17.52 -15.86 0.00
C LYS A 55 16.45 -16.59 -0.81
N ASP A 56 16.84 -17.18 -1.93
CA ASP A 56 15.94 -17.93 -2.83
C ASP A 56 14.68 -17.18 -3.25
N GLY A 57 14.81 -15.87 -3.46
CA GLY A 57 13.70 -15.00 -3.86
C GLY A 57 12.66 -14.78 -2.76
N VAL A 58 13.04 -14.93 -1.49
CA VAL A 58 12.21 -14.69 -0.30
C VAL A 58 12.96 -13.79 0.67
N ILE A 59 12.24 -12.86 1.30
CA ILE A 59 12.78 -12.08 2.42
C ILE A 59 13.07 -13.05 3.59
N HIS A 60 14.32 -13.06 4.05
CA HIS A 60 14.78 -13.94 5.11
C HIS A 60 15.35 -13.11 6.28
N GLY A 61 14.66 -13.19 7.42
CA GLY A 61 15.13 -12.69 8.71
C GLY A 61 15.71 -13.83 9.54
N GLU A 62 16.93 -13.67 10.03
CA GLU A 62 17.65 -14.73 10.73
C GLU A 62 18.49 -14.16 11.88
N THR A 63 18.49 -14.89 13.00
CA THR A 63 19.42 -14.70 14.11
C THR A 63 20.16 -16.01 14.36
N THR A 64 21.44 -15.92 14.71
CA THR A 64 22.25 -17.09 15.08
C THR A 64 22.95 -16.81 16.41
N PRO A 65 23.51 -17.84 17.09
CA PRO A 65 24.35 -17.63 18.27
C PRO A 65 25.53 -16.67 18.00
N GLU A 66 26.08 -16.69 16.79
CA GLU A 66 27.20 -15.84 16.37
C GLU A 66 26.75 -14.44 15.96
N ASN A 67 25.49 -14.28 15.53
CA ASN A 67 24.89 -13.00 15.16
C ASN A 67 23.53 -12.82 15.87
N PRO A 68 23.56 -12.62 17.20
CA PRO A 68 22.34 -12.45 17.96
C PRO A 68 21.75 -11.07 17.74
N THR A 69 20.43 -10.97 17.87
CA THR A 69 19.77 -9.68 18.03
C THR A 69 19.87 -9.20 19.48
N LYS A 70 19.96 -7.88 19.71
CA LYS A 70 19.95 -7.27 21.05
C LYS A 70 18.54 -6.80 21.44
N GLY A 71 17.54 -7.62 21.14
CA GLY A 71 16.12 -7.32 21.32
C GLY A 71 15.32 -7.42 20.02
N ASN A 72 14.15 -6.78 19.97
CA ASN A 72 13.29 -6.80 18.80
C ASN A 72 13.87 -5.91 17.69
N THR A 73 13.92 -6.44 16.47
CA THR A 73 14.23 -5.69 15.27
C THR A 73 13.12 -5.88 14.25
N PHE A 74 13.00 -4.93 13.33
CA PHE A 74 11.94 -4.92 12.33
C PHE A 74 12.54 -4.74 10.95
N LEU A 75 11.85 -5.28 9.94
CA LEU A 75 12.00 -4.90 8.56
C LEU A 75 10.77 -4.08 8.17
N VAL A 76 11.00 -2.83 7.75
CA VAL A 76 9.95 -1.84 7.52
C VAL A 76 9.93 -1.44 6.05
N TYR A 77 8.79 -1.56 5.40
CA TYR A 77 8.63 -1.04 4.04
C TYR A 77 8.53 0.49 4.06
N ARG A 78 9.35 1.14 3.24
CA ARG A 78 9.48 2.60 3.06
C ARG A 78 9.11 3.06 1.65
N GLY A 79 8.76 2.13 0.75
CA GLY A 79 8.39 2.45 -0.63
C GLY A 79 6.99 3.07 -0.81
N GLY A 80 6.27 3.32 0.28
CA GLY A 80 4.95 3.97 0.26
C GLY A 80 4.40 4.20 1.66
N GLU A 81 3.38 5.06 1.75
CA GLU A 81 2.57 5.29 2.94
C GLU A 81 1.17 4.73 2.67
N PHE A 82 0.61 4.04 3.67
CA PHE A 82 -0.68 3.37 3.59
C PHE A 82 -1.50 3.77 4.82
N ASP A 83 -2.80 3.99 4.63
CA ASP A 83 -3.76 4.25 5.71
C ASP A 83 -4.60 2.98 5.94
N ASP A 84 -5.69 2.83 5.20
CA ASP A 84 -6.47 1.59 5.14
C ASP A 84 -5.92 0.66 4.05
N PHE A 85 -5.49 -0.56 4.42
CA PHE A 85 -4.96 -1.54 3.48
C PHE A 85 -5.31 -2.99 3.85
N GLU A 86 -5.30 -3.86 2.85
CA GLU A 86 -5.25 -5.30 3.03
C GLU A 86 -3.85 -5.83 2.68
N LEU A 87 -3.26 -6.64 3.55
CA LEU A 87 -1.95 -7.23 3.34
C LEU A 87 -2.08 -8.74 3.15
N ASN A 88 -1.64 -9.23 1.99
CA ASN A 88 -1.49 -10.65 1.73
C ASN A 88 -0.01 -11.04 1.76
N LEU A 89 0.34 -12.05 2.57
CA LEU A 89 1.70 -12.60 2.60
C LEU A 89 1.68 -14.09 2.96
N LYS A 90 2.74 -14.79 2.53
CA LYS A 90 3.05 -16.15 2.98
C LYS A 90 4.35 -16.11 3.77
N PHE A 91 4.38 -16.78 4.91
CA PHE A 91 5.56 -16.84 5.75
C PHE A 91 5.83 -18.27 6.22
N ARG A 92 7.07 -18.53 6.65
CA ARG A 92 7.50 -19.78 7.29
C ARG A 92 8.36 -19.42 8.48
N LEU A 93 8.14 -20.10 9.60
CA LEU A 93 8.98 -20.02 10.80
C LEU A 93 9.68 -21.37 10.98
N LEU A 94 11.00 -21.35 11.13
CA LEU A 94 11.81 -22.56 11.27
C LEU A 94 12.02 -22.97 12.73
N SER A 95 11.96 -22.03 13.66
CA SER A 95 11.98 -22.30 15.10
C SER A 95 11.04 -21.33 15.81
N GLY A 96 10.32 -21.85 16.80
CA GLY A 96 9.57 -21.04 17.77
C GLY A 96 10.48 -20.58 18.91
N ASN A 97 10.02 -19.57 19.64
CA ASN A 97 10.65 -19.08 20.85
C ASN A 97 10.22 -19.91 22.06
#